data_AF-A0A4R4MSS4-F1
#
_entry.id   AF-A0A4R4MSS4-F1
#
_cell.length_a   1.000
_cell.length_b   1.000
_cell.length_c   1.000
_cell.angle_alpha   90.00
_cell.angle_beta   90.00
_cell.angle_gamma   90.00
#
_symmetry.space_group_name_H-M   'P 1'
#
loop_
_entity.id
_entity.type
_entity.pdbx_description
1 polymer ?
#
loop_
_entity_poly.entity_id
_entity_poly.type
_entity_poly.pdbx_seq_one_letter_code
_entity_poly.pdbx_strand_id
1 'polypeptide(L)'
;MAYFVLPGTGKRVYRLAVARRIVDASARGARDRSPAGLARRRTRVLRRAMRPSRRLHIGLGPWLRALPTRLPDPALTAALAKLHPHVRVAYVLRHVEGLPRYAVHDQLVELRIRDPWPAIRAADAVRPPAARRAERFEPALLRPVRNRSVLPLVTAAVLTAALVAVLVATERGDPREPELRLVSSDPGGWTGGARTLDAWPARGDLARDRAFTRGAAAAWAAAPAGRRATGTAQLLYAGNVGGTALAVLRQGGRVARYTRGGLDVVDAGQDTSAPIALGGGRYLLAPWDARPETLAGDALAVTDGVTAPARAESGCGRGPLFHVGSRTLGDLGGPRATVLGYHSPAYRPDGKDEPARLGRGGREFWNRLACAPHRPDGPDRPVTEAMAWNFWSGGLPRGGGSADWVCTRLTFADGAGAAAATLLAAKDRATGPCDARRPVSGTWWKAPSGRWYYLAAAGPGLVPHADGVRRSTVRKRLLTATGTRDAPVELTAR
;
A
#
# COMPACT_ATOMS: atom_id res chain seq x y z
N MET A 1 -39.64 7.49 -0.49
CA MET A 1 -40.32 6.59 0.47
C MET A 1 -40.32 7.00 1.98
N ALA A 2 -39.23 6.84 2.76
CA ALA A 2 -39.29 6.85 4.24
C ALA A 2 -39.89 8.12 4.88
N TYR A 3 -39.58 9.30 4.32
CA TYR A 3 -40.09 10.58 4.79
C TYR A 3 -41.63 10.69 4.73
N PHE A 4 -42.24 10.15 3.67
CA PHE A 4 -43.69 10.17 3.49
C PHE A 4 -44.44 9.17 4.38
N VAL A 5 -43.76 8.12 4.85
CA VAL A 5 -44.34 7.10 5.73
C VAL A 5 -44.31 7.51 7.21
N LEU A 6 -43.34 8.35 7.61
CA LEU A 6 -43.21 8.82 8.98
C LEU A 6 -44.45 9.62 9.43
N PRO A 7 -44.85 9.50 10.71
CA PRO A 7 -45.94 10.29 11.27
C PRO A 7 -45.70 11.79 11.08
N GLY A 8 -46.78 12.56 10.93
CA GLY A 8 -46.75 14.00 10.70
C GLY A 8 -46.31 14.86 11.88
N THR A 9 -45.81 14.25 12.95
CA THR A 9 -45.46 14.92 14.20
C THR A 9 -44.09 15.59 14.12
N GLY A 10 -44.01 16.87 14.52
CA GLY A 10 -42.75 17.62 14.64
C GLY A 10 -42.31 18.39 13.38
N LYS A 11 -41.22 19.17 13.52
CA LYS A 11 -40.67 20.02 12.47
C LYS A 11 -40.23 19.18 11.24
N ARG A 12 -40.54 19.65 10.02
CA ARG A 12 -40.27 18.92 8.75
C ARG A 12 -38.81 18.53 8.57
N VAL A 13 -37.91 19.44 8.92
CA VAL A 13 -36.45 19.27 8.90
C VAL A 13 -36.02 18.08 9.77
N TYR A 14 -36.60 17.93 10.96
CA TYR A 14 -36.30 16.83 11.87
C TYR A 14 -36.88 15.51 11.37
N ARG A 15 -38.09 15.52 10.79
CA ARG A 15 -38.67 14.34 10.16
C ARG A 15 -37.82 13.83 9.00
N LEU A 16 -37.25 14.73 8.20
CA LEU A 16 -36.34 14.35 7.12
C LEU A 16 -35.03 13.77 7.66
N ALA A 17 -34.47 14.35 8.73
CA ALA A 17 -33.29 13.81 9.39
C ALA A 17 -33.54 12.39 9.94
N VAL A 18 -34.70 12.14 10.56
CA VAL A 18 -35.11 10.82 11.03
C VAL A 18 -35.28 9.84 9.85
N ALA A 19 -35.90 10.27 8.75
CA ALA A 19 -36.07 9.45 7.56
C ALA A 19 -34.71 9.00 7.00
N ARG A 20 -33.74 9.92 6.93
CA ARG A 20 -32.38 9.62 6.47
C ARG A 20 -31.65 8.67 7.42
N ARG A 21 -31.73 8.91 8.73
CA ARG A 21 -31.16 8.00 9.75
C ARG A 21 -31.71 6.58 9.62
N ILE A 22 -33.00 6.43 9.31
CA ILE A 22 -33.63 5.12 9.06
C ILE A 22 -33.04 4.46 7.81
N VAL A 23 -32.87 5.21 6.72
CA VAL A 23 -32.33 4.70 5.45
C VAL A 23 -30.85 4.31 5.58
N ASP A 24 -30.06 5.13 6.25
CA ASP A 24 -28.63 4.90 6.51
C ASP A 24 -28.44 3.67 7.40
N ALA A 25 -29.20 3.57 8.51
CA ALA A 25 -29.13 2.43 9.43
C ALA A 25 -29.68 1.12 8.84
N SER A 26 -30.42 1.18 7.72
CA SER A 26 -30.98 0.00 7.05
C SER A 26 -30.09 -0.54 5.93
N ALA A 27 -29.02 0.19 5.57
CA ALA A 27 -28.06 -0.21 4.54
C ALA A 27 -27.06 -1.25 5.07
N ARG A 28 -26.86 -2.35 4.34
CA ARG A 28 -25.93 -3.45 4.66
C ARG A 28 -24.85 -3.65 3.59
N GLY A 29 -24.50 -2.59 2.85
CA GLY A 29 -23.42 -2.59 1.87
C GLY A 29 -23.68 -3.55 0.70
N ALA A 30 -22.73 -4.46 0.43
CA ALA A 30 -22.78 -5.37 -0.72
C ALA A 30 -24.03 -6.26 -0.79
N ARG A 31 -24.64 -6.58 0.37
CA ARG A 31 -25.83 -7.45 0.46
C ARG A 31 -27.13 -6.82 -0.04
N ASP A 32 -27.17 -5.49 -0.21
CA ASP A 32 -28.34 -4.77 -0.71
C ASP A 32 -28.22 -4.41 -2.20
N ARG A 33 -27.22 -4.94 -2.93
CA ARG A 33 -27.01 -4.65 -4.37
C ARG A 33 -27.88 -5.48 -5.31
N SER A 34 -28.35 -6.65 -4.88
CA SER A 34 -29.23 -7.49 -5.69
C SER A 34 -30.70 -7.01 -5.61
N PRO A 35 -31.56 -7.33 -6.60
CA PRO A 35 -32.99 -6.99 -6.55
C PRO A 35 -33.68 -7.50 -5.28
N ALA A 36 -33.36 -8.73 -4.84
CA ALA A 36 -33.86 -9.30 -3.59
C ALA A 36 -33.31 -8.55 -2.35
N GLY A 37 -32.05 -8.10 -2.39
CA GLY A 37 -31.45 -7.27 -1.33
C GLY A 37 -32.14 -5.90 -1.20
N LEU A 38 -32.44 -5.25 -2.32
CA LEU A 38 -33.19 -4.00 -2.38
C LEU A 38 -34.61 -4.16 -1.83
N ALA A 39 -35.31 -5.24 -2.18
CA ALA A 39 -36.63 -5.56 -1.63
C ALA A 39 -36.58 -5.72 -0.09
N ARG A 40 -35.63 -6.51 0.43
CA ARG A 40 -35.46 -6.68 1.88
C ARG A 40 -35.09 -5.36 2.57
N ARG A 41 -34.30 -4.49 1.93
CA ARG A 41 -33.97 -3.16 2.45
C ARG A 41 -35.21 -2.27 2.50
N ARG A 42 -36.04 -2.28 1.45
CA ARG A 42 -37.33 -1.58 1.40
C ARG A 42 -38.24 -1.99 2.55
N THR A 43 -38.38 -3.29 2.80
CA THR A 43 -39.17 -3.83 3.93
C THR A 43 -38.66 -3.32 5.28
N ARG A 44 -37.34 -3.32 5.52
CA ARG A 44 -36.73 -2.80 6.76
C ARG A 44 -37.00 -1.31 6.95
N VAL A 45 -36.86 -0.53 5.88
CA VAL A 45 -37.09 0.93 5.91
C VAL A 45 -38.56 1.22 6.22
N LEU A 46 -39.50 0.57 5.53
CA LEU A 46 -40.94 0.74 5.76
C LEU A 46 -41.34 0.37 7.18
N ARG A 47 -40.88 -0.79 7.68
CA ARG A 47 -41.15 -1.26 9.04
C ARG A 47 -40.71 -0.24 10.09
N ARG A 48 -39.50 0.31 9.94
CA ARG A 48 -38.94 1.29 10.87
C ARG A 48 -39.57 2.68 10.74
N ALA A 49 -40.02 3.06 9.54
CA ALA A 49 -40.70 4.33 9.29
C ALA A 49 -42.15 4.34 9.78
N MET A 50 -42.85 3.19 9.76
CA MET A 50 -44.22 3.09 10.29
C MET A 50 -44.27 3.31 11.80
N ARG A 51 -43.25 2.81 12.53
CA ARG A 51 -43.15 2.91 14.00
C ARG A 51 -41.75 3.38 14.40
N PRO A 52 -41.42 4.68 14.22
CA PRO A 52 -40.11 5.19 14.57
C PRO A 52 -39.91 5.18 16.09
N SER A 53 -38.84 4.54 16.57
CA SER A 53 -38.50 4.58 18.01
C SER A 53 -38.16 6.01 18.46
N ARG A 54 -38.58 6.42 19.67
CA ARG A 54 -38.23 7.75 20.23
C ARG A 54 -36.73 8.05 20.20
N ARG A 55 -35.88 7.02 20.40
CA ARG A 55 -34.40 7.11 20.33
C ARG A 55 -33.85 7.63 19.00
N LEU A 56 -34.60 7.51 17.90
CA LEU A 56 -34.18 8.05 16.60
C LEU A 56 -34.15 9.59 16.58
N HIS A 57 -34.87 10.24 17.49
CA HIS A 57 -34.95 11.70 17.59
C HIS A 57 -33.78 12.31 18.38
N ILE A 58 -33.01 11.48 19.10
CA ILE A 58 -31.87 11.93 19.92
C ILE A 58 -30.61 11.94 19.06
N GLY A 59 -29.84 13.04 19.12
CA GLY A 59 -28.52 13.14 18.45
C GLY A 59 -28.62 13.26 16.92
N LEU A 60 -29.64 13.95 16.40
CA LEU A 60 -29.84 14.12 14.96
C LEU A 60 -28.88 15.11 14.29
N GLY A 61 -27.98 15.76 15.05
CA GLY A 61 -27.05 16.79 14.56
C GLY A 61 -26.35 16.44 13.24
N PRO A 62 -25.72 15.27 13.10
CA PRO A 62 -25.05 14.87 11.87
C PRO A 62 -25.98 14.77 10.64
N TRP A 63 -27.23 14.36 10.81
CA TRP A 63 -28.20 14.25 9.70
C TRP A 63 -28.89 15.57 9.38
N LEU A 64 -29.02 16.47 10.37
CA LEU A 64 -29.55 17.83 10.17
C LEU A 64 -28.58 18.68 9.32
N ARG A 65 -27.27 18.47 9.45
CA ARG A 65 -26.24 19.16 8.64
C ARG A 65 -26.16 18.70 7.19
N ALA A 66 -26.76 17.55 6.86
CA ALA A 66 -26.65 16.94 5.54
C ALA A 66 -27.94 17.06 4.71
N LEU A 67 -28.92 17.87 5.12
CA LEU A 67 -30.23 17.91 4.48
C LEU A 67 -30.20 18.49 3.05
N PRO A 68 -31.06 18.01 2.14
CA PRO A 68 -31.20 18.60 0.81
C PRO A 68 -31.74 20.04 0.90
N THR A 69 -31.40 20.85 -0.10
CA THR A 69 -31.78 22.27 -0.18
C THR A 69 -33.28 22.50 -0.41
N ARG A 70 -33.99 21.52 -0.99
CA ARG A 70 -35.46 21.55 -1.16
C ARG A 70 -36.13 20.41 -0.41
N LEU A 71 -37.21 20.74 0.30
CA LEU A 71 -38.06 19.78 1.00
C LEU A 71 -39.28 19.40 0.14
N PRO A 72 -39.82 18.18 0.27
CA PRO A 72 -41.03 17.78 -0.45
C PRO A 72 -42.23 18.66 -0.11
N ASP A 73 -43.19 18.70 -1.02
CA ASP A 73 -44.37 19.56 -0.93
C ASP A 73 -45.03 19.48 0.47
N PRO A 74 -45.17 20.64 1.15
CA PRO A 74 -45.99 20.82 2.34
C PRO A 74 -47.32 20.07 2.34
N ALA A 75 -48.07 20.22 1.24
CA ALA A 75 -49.48 19.87 1.15
C ALA A 75 -49.67 18.36 1.09
N LEU A 76 -48.89 17.69 0.24
CA LEU A 76 -48.85 16.23 0.18
C LEU A 76 -48.44 15.62 1.52
N THR A 77 -47.41 16.18 2.15
CA THR A 77 -46.90 15.64 3.43
C THR A 77 -47.93 15.79 4.56
N ALA A 78 -48.70 16.88 4.57
CA ALA A 78 -49.77 17.12 5.55
C ALA A 78 -51.00 16.23 5.30
N ALA A 79 -51.37 16.00 4.03
CA ALA A 79 -52.45 15.08 3.67
C ALA A 79 -52.13 13.65 4.11
N LEU A 80 -50.92 13.17 3.81
CA LEU A 80 -50.50 11.82 4.20
C LEU A 80 -50.41 11.65 5.71
N ALA A 81 -50.02 12.69 6.46
CA ALA A 81 -49.92 12.62 7.92
C ALA A 81 -51.24 12.24 8.62
N LYS A 82 -52.38 12.60 8.04
CA LYS A 82 -53.73 12.30 8.56
C LYS A 82 -54.15 10.84 8.37
N LEU A 83 -53.46 10.10 7.50
CA LEU A 83 -53.80 8.71 7.18
C LEU A 83 -53.20 7.73 8.18
N HIS A 84 -53.88 6.60 8.34
CA HIS A 84 -53.37 5.46 9.11
C HIS A 84 -52.03 4.96 8.54
N PRO A 85 -51.04 4.53 9.35
CA PRO A 85 -49.71 4.15 8.88
C PRO A 85 -49.68 3.16 7.71
N HIS A 86 -50.58 2.17 7.70
CA HIS A 86 -50.67 1.17 6.63
C HIS A 86 -51.14 1.78 5.30
N VAL A 87 -52.08 2.74 5.36
CA VAL A 87 -52.59 3.47 4.19
C VAL A 87 -51.51 4.39 3.63
N ARG A 88 -50.70 5.03 4.49
CA ARG A 88 -49.53 5.83 4.04
C ARG A 88 -48.52 4.98 3.28
N VAL A 89 -48.22 3.78 3.76
CA VAL A 89 -47.30 2.86 3.08
C VAL A 89 -47.86 2.43 1.73
N ALA A 90 -49.13 2.03 1.69
CA ALA A 90 -49.80 1.66 0.44
C ALA A 90 -49.78 2.82 -0.57
N TYR A 91 -50.10 4.03 -0.14
CA TYR A 91 -50.08 5.24 -0.98
C TYR A 91 -48.69 5.52 -1.55
N VAL A 92 -47.65 5.47 -0.71
CA VAL A 92 -46.27 5.73 -1.15
C VAL A 92 -45.81 4.67 -2.14
N LEU A 93 -46.07 3.39 -1.88
CA LEU A 93 -45.70 2.32 -2.81
C LEU A 93 -46.45 2.42 -4.15
N ARG A 94 -47.74 2.79 -4.12
CA ARG A 94 -48.61 2.86 -5.30
C ARG A 94 -48.37 4.10 -6.16
N HIS A 95 -48.35 5.29 -5.54
CA HIS A 95 -48.38 6.58 -6.25
C HIS A 95 -47.03 7.30 -6.26
N VAL A 96 -46.15 7.08 -5.27
CA VAL A 96 -44.82 7.71 -5.24
C VAL A 96 -43.77 6.83 -5.90
N GLU A 97 -43.77 5.53 -5.60
CA GLU A 97 -42.85 4.54 -6.18
C GLU A 97 -43.40 3.86 -7.44
N GLY A 98 -44.70 4.05 -7.76
CA GLY A 98 -45.33 3.60 -9.00
C GLY A 98 -45.58 2.10 -9.11
N LEU A 99 -45.60 1.35 -7.99
CA LEU A 99 -45.77 -0.09 -8.02
C LEU A 99 -47.20 -0.52 -8.39
N PRO A 100 -47.37 -1.66 -9.08
CA PRO A 100 -48.69 -2.21 -9.36
C PRO A 100 -49.36 -2.79 -8.10
N ARG A 101 -50.70 -2.91 -8.10
CA ARG A 101 -51.49 -3.32 -6.92
C ARG A 101 -51.05 -4.65 -6.30
N TYR A 102 -50.70 -5.64 -7.12
CA TYR A 102 -50.22 -6.94 -6.64
C TYR A 102 -48.88 -6.82 -5.88
N ALA A 103 -47.93 -6.03 -6.39
CA ALA A 103 -46.64 -5.83 -5.73
C ALA A 103 -46.77 -5.02 -4.43
N VAL A 104 -47.74 -4.10 -4.36
CA VAL A 104 -48.09 -3.40 -3.11
C VAL A 104 -48.68 -4.39 -2.11
N HIS A 105 -49.60 -5.25 -2.55
CA HIS A 105 -50.19 -6.30 -1.72
C HIS A 105 -49.10 -7.19 -1.09
N ASP A 106 -48.20 -7.76 -1.89
CA ASP A 106 -47.13 -8.64 -1.41
C ASP A 106 -46.21 -7.93 -0.40
N GLN A 107 -45.90 -6.65 -0.66
CA GLN A 107 -45.08 -5.86 0.24
C GLN A 107 -45.78 -5.58 1.58
N LEU A 108 -47.09 -5.40 1.60
CA LEU A 108 -47.88 -5.22 2.83
C LEU A 108 -48.01 -6.54 3.61
N VAL A 109 -48.13 -7.68 2.92
CA VAL A 109 -48.07 -9.02 3.54
C VAL A 109 -46.70 -9.25 4.20
N GLU A 110 -45.60 -8.89 3.55
CA GLU A 110 -44.24 -8.98 4.13
C GLU A 110 -44.04 -8.06 5.36
N LEU A 111 -44.83 -6.99 5.45
CA LEU A 111 -44.91 -6.12 6.62
C LEU A 111 -45.80 -6.67 7.73
N ARG A 112 -46.39 -7.87 7.55
CA ARG A 112 -47.31 -8.56 8.45
C ARG A 112 -48.62 -7.81 8.69
N ILE A 113 -49.13 -7.15 7.64
CA ILE A 113 -50.45 -6.51 7.67
C ILE A 113 -51.49 -7.58 7.31
N ARG A 114 -52.42 -7.84 8.24
CA ARG A 114 -53.37 -8.96 8.15
C ARG A 114 -54.36 -8.83 6.98
N ASP A 115 -54.78 -7.61 6.65
CA ASP A 115 -55.66 -7.35 5.50
C ASP A 115 -55.14 -6.16 4.67
N PRO A 116 -54.41 -6.43 3.57
CA PRO A 116 -53.81 -5.39 2.73
C PRO A 116 -54.80 -4.60 1.88
N TRP A 117 -55.92 -5.23 1.46
CA TRP A 117 -56.80 -4.64 0.44
C TRP A 117 -57.53 -3.37 0.87
N PRO A 118 -58.08 -3.26 2.10
CA PRO A 118 -58.63 -2.01 2.59
C PRO A 118 -57.61 -0.88 2.61
N ALA A 119 -56.34 -1.16 2.93
CA ALA A 119 -55.29 -0.15 2.94
C ALA A 119 -54.94 0.35 1.53
N ILE A 120 -54.96 -0.55 0.53
CA ILE A 120 -54.75 -0.21 -0.88
C ILE A 120 -55.93 0.61 -1.42
N ARG A 121 -57.18 0.20 -1.15
CA ARG A 121 -58.37 0.96 -1.56
C ARG A 121 -58.42 2.35 -0.92
N ALA A 122 -58.14 2.43 0.38
CA ALA A 122 -58.06 3.70 1.08
C ALA A 122 -56.96 4.60 0.52
N ALA A 123 -55.83 4.03 0.07
CA ALA A 123 -54.76 4.79 -0.57
C ALA A 123 -55.17 5.31 -1.95
N ASP A 124 -55.79 4.48 -2.79
CA ASP A 124 -56.26 4.87 -4.12
C ASP A 124 -57.35 5.98 -4.05
N ALA A 125 -58.12 6.03 -2.96
CA ALA A 125 -59.14 7.05 -2.73
C ALA A 125 -58.58 8.43 -2.28
N VAL A 126 -57.30 8.51 -1.90
CA VAL A 126 -56.68 9.76 -1.42
C VAL A 126 -56.40 10.68 -2.60
N ARG A 127 -57.11 11.81 -2.66
CA ARG A 127 -56.82 12.91 -3.59
C ARG A 127 -56.01 14.00 -2.88
N PRO A 128 -54.68 14.06 -3.04
CA PRO A 128 -53.92 15.17 -2.49
C PRO A 128 -54.23 16.47 -3.27
N PRO A 129 -54.02 17.65 -2.67
CA PRO A 129 -54.05 18.93 -3.40
C PRO A 129 -53.12 18.85 -4.60
N ALA A 130 -53.44 19.54 -5.71
CA ALA A 130 -52.71 19.48 -6.98
C ALA A 130 -51.23 19.88 -6.80
N ALA A 131 -50.40 18.91 -6.44
CA ALA A 131 -48.96 19.05 -6.42
C ALA A 131 -48.51 19.03 -7.88
N ARG A 132 -47.86 20.12 -8.34
CA ARG A 132 -47.05 20.09 -9.57
C ARG A 132 -46.03 18.97 -9.38
N ARG A 133 -46.26 17.82 -10.02
CA ARG A 133 -45.46 16.56 -10.05
C ARG A 133 -44.65 16.31 -8.78
N ALA A 134 -44.91 15.22 -8.06
CA ALA A 134 -44.05 14.76 -6.97
C ALA A 134 -42.58 14.67 -7.45
N GLU A 135 -41.81 15.75 -7.24
CA GLU A 135 -40.42 15.86 -7.65
C GLU A 135 -39.67 14.79 -6.87
N ARG A 136 -39.26 13.75 -7.60
CA ARG A 136 -38.48 12.65 -7.06
C ARG A 136 -37.18 13.26 -6.53
N PHE A 137 -36.77 12.87 -5.32
CA PHE A 137 -35.47 13.28 -4.77
C PHE A 137 -34.38 13.06 -5.82
N GLU A 138 -33.66 14.10 -6.24
CA GLU A 138 -32.41 13.91 -6.98
C GLU A 138 -31.41 13.20 -6.04
N PRO A 139 -31.03 11.94 -6.30
CA PRO A 139 -30.20 11.16 -5.38
C PRO A 139 -28.73 11.63 -5.33
N ALA A 140 -28.36 12.62 -6.15
CA ALA A 140 -27.00 12.75 -6.66
C ALA A 140 -25.94 13.20 -5.64
N LEU A 141 -26.26 13.74 -4.46
CA LEU A 141 -25.22 14.41 -3.64
C LEU A 141 -25.26 14.12 -2.14
N LEU A 142 -25.89 13.03 -1.68
CA LEU A 142 -26.04 12.79 -0.25
C LEU A 142 -25.18 11.61 0.23
N ARG A 143 -23.93 11.90 0.62
CA ARG A 143 -23.04 10.93 1.28
C ARG A 143 -23.72 10.35 2.53
N PRO A 144 -23.68 9.03 2.78
CA PRO A 144 -24.24 8.43 3.99
C PRO A 144 -23.53 9.00 5.22
N VAL A 145 -24.31 9.38 6.25
CA VAL A 145 -23.75 9.92 7.48
C VAL A 145 -23.16 8.75 8.28
N ARG A 146 -21.82 8.63 8.27
CA ARG A 146 -21.11 7.62 9.08
C ARG A 146 -21.23 7.99 10.56
N ASN A 147 -21.92 7.15 11.33
CA ASN A 147 -21.92 7.26 12.79
C ASN A 147 -20.57 6.82 13.33
N ARG A 148 -19.90 7.70 14.09
CA ARG A 148 -18.86 7.26 15.04
C ARG A 148 -19.55 6.45 16.14
N SER A 149 -19.00 5.29 16.47
CA SER A 149 -19.54 4.46 17.56
C SER A 149 -19.38 5.20 18.89
N VAL A 150 -20.28 4.95 19.84
CA VAL A 150 -20.25 5.51 21.22
C VAL A 150 -19.45 4.60 22.18
N LEU A 151 -18.93 3.48 21.66
CA LEU A 151 -18.01 2.56 22.31
C LEU A 151 -16.77 3.22 22.98
N PRO A 152 -16.14 4.27 22.41
CA PRO A 152 -14.99 4.93 23.05
C PRO A 152 -15.35 5.69 24.34
N LEU A 153 -16.61 6.09 24.54
CA LEU A 153 -17.01 6.82 25.77
C LEU A 153 -17.34 5.87 26.92
N VAL A 154 -17.93 4.71 26.63
CA VAL A 154 -18.18 3.66 27.63
C VAL A 154 -16.87 3.02 28.08
N THR A 155 -15.93 2.83 27.15
CA THR A 155 -14.57 2.35 27.49
C THR A 155 -13.80 3.36 28.33
N ALA A 156 -13.93 4.67 28.10
CA ALA A 156 -13.27 5.69 28.93
C ALA A 156 -13.75 5.67 30.40
N ALA A 157 -15.05 5.48 30.65
CA ALA A 157 -15.60 5.40 32.01
C ALA A 157 -15.20 4.11 32.75
N VAL A 158 -15.09 2.99 32.03
CA VAL A 158 -14.58 1.74 32.58
C VAL A 158 -13.07 1.83 32.84
N LEU A 159 -12.32 2.54 31.98
CA LEU A 159 -10.89 2.77 32.13
C LEU A 159 -10.57 3.66 33.34
N THR A 160 -11.38 4.68 33.65
CA THR A 160 -11.16 5.50 34.86
C THR A 160 -11.45 4.74 36.15
N ALA A 161 -12.51 3.92 36.19
CA ALA A 161 -12.77 3.04 37.34
C ALA A 161 -11.66 1.98 37.50
N ALA A 162 -11.17 1.43 36.38
CA ALA A 162 -10.02 0.53 36.37
C ALA A 162 -8.72 1.21 36.80
N LEU A 163 -8.51 2.49 36.45
CA LEU A 163 -7.30 3.24 36.86
C LEU A 163 -7.25 3.47 38.38
N VAL A 164 -8.41 3.76 39.00
CA VAL A 164 -8.51 3.93 40.46
C VAL A 164 -8.28 2.60 41.18
N ALA A 165 -8.78 1.49 40.63
CA ALA A 165 -8.51 0.15 41.16
C ALA A 165 -7.04 -0.28 40.95
N VAL A 166 -6.42 0.12 39.83
CA VAL A 166 -5.00 -0.12 39.53
C VAL A 166 -4.11 0.68 40.48
N LEU A 167 -4.43 1.93 40.80
CA LEU A 167 -3.63 2.75 41.73
C LEU A 167 -3.53 2.13 43.14
N VAL A 168 -4.60 1.45 43.59
CA VAL A 168 -4.64 0.75 44.88
C VAL A 168 -3.92 -0.62 44.80
N ALA A 169 -3.85 -1.23 43.63
CA ALA A 169 -3.16 -2.50 43.40
C ALA A 169 -1.64 -2.32 43.13
N THR A 170 -1.21 -1.16 42.61
CA THR A 170 0.18 -0.90 42.20
C THR A 170 1.16 -0.70 43.35
N GLU A 171 0.72 -0.67 44.60
CA GLU A 171 1.65 -0.77 45.74
C GLU A 171 2.19 -2.19 45.97
N ARG A 172 1.72 -3.22 45.24
CA ARG A 172 2.14 -4.62 45.48
C ARG A 172 2.45 -5.51 44.27
N GLY A 173 2.74 -4.99 43.07
CA GLY A 173 3.24 -5.88 42.01
C GLY A 173 3.68 -5.22 40.71
N ASP A 174 4.83 -5.65 40.20
CA ASP A 174 5.41 -5.20 38.91
C ASP A 174 4.50 -5.55 37.70
N PRO A 175 4.34 -4.64 36.71
CA PRO A 175 3.54 -4.92 35.51
C PRO A 175 4.28 -5.85 34.54
N ARG A 176 3.62 -6.93 34.13
CA ARG A 176 4.11 -7.89 33.14
C ARG A 176 4.05 -7.26 31.73
N GLU A 177 5.20 -7.08 31.09
CA GLU A 177 5.31 -6.58 29.72
C GLU A 177 4.59 -7.50 28.70
N PRO A 178 4.03 -6.96 27.59
CA PRO A 178 3.41 -7.78 26.56
C PRO A 178 4.44 -8.72 25.91
N GLU A 179 4.29 -10.01 26.18
CA GLU A 179 5.22 -11.04 25.72
C GLU A 179 5.06 -11.30 24.21
N LEU A 180 6.10 -11.03 23.43
CA LEU A 180 6.18 -11.43 22.02
C LEU A 180 6.54 -12.91 21.93
N ARG A 181 5.61 -13.74 21.45
CA ARG A 181 5.84 -15.18 21.28
C ARG A 181 6.70 -15.43 20.05
N LEU A 182 7.85 -16.05 20.23
CA LEU A 182 8.67 -16.53 19.13
C LEU A 182 8.21 -17.92 18.66
N VAL A 183 8.06 -18.08 17.35
CA VAL A 183 7.84 -19.36 16.68
C VAL A 183 8.97 -19.64 15.71
N SER A 184 9.18 -20.90 15.38
CA SER A 184 10.10 -21.33 14.34
C SER A 184 9.41 -22.37 13.47
N SER A 185 9.80 -22.42 12.20
CA SER A 185 9.37 -23.48 11.30
C SER A 185 10.16 -24.76 11.55
N ASP A 186 9.54 -25.91 11.32
CA ASP A 186 10.21 -27.20 11.42
C ASP A 186 11.38 -27.28 10.43
N PRO A 187 12.56 -27.78 10.85
CA PRO A 187 13.67 -28.04 9.95
C PRO A 187 13.22 -28.97 8.81
N GLY A 188 13.17 -28.45 7.59
CA GLY A 188 12.76 -29.22 6.40
C GLY A 188 11.27 -29.17 6.05
N GLY A 189 10.44 -28.41 6.78
CA GLY A 189 9.00 -28.26 6.48
C GLY A 189 8.70 -27.69 5.08
N TRP A 190 9.68 -27.02 4.46
CA TRP A 190 9.60 -26.51 3.09
C TRP A 190 9.75 -27.59 2.00
N THR A 191 10.22 -28.80 2.33
CA THR A 191 10.51 -29.85 1.32
C THR A 191 9.24 -30.42 0.69
N GLY A 192 8.17 -30.59 1.49
CA GLY A 192 6.85 -31.03 1.04
C GLY A 192 5.79 -29.92 0.97
N GLY A 193 6.15 -28.68 1.27
CA GLY A 193 5.24 -27.53 1.41
C GLY A 193 5.55 -26.37 0.48
N ALA A 194 4.82 -25.26 0.65
CA ALA A 194 5.10 -24.03 -0.09
C ALA A 194 6.40 -23.37 0.39
N ARG A 195 7.25 -22.94 -0.54
CA ARG A 195 8.52 -22.23 -0.28
C ARG A 195 8.28 -20.76 0.08
N THR A 196 7.70 -20.53 1.26
CA THR A 196 7.37 -19.21 1.80
C THR A 196 8.31 -18.79 2.93
N LEU A 197 8.34 -17.51 3.28
CA LEU A 197 9.12 -17.04 4.44
C LEU A 197 8.70 -17.73 5.75
N ASP A 198 7.43 -18.08 5.89
CA ASP A 198 6.93 -18.80 7.08
C ASP A 198 7.52 -20.22 7.19
N ALA A 199 8.02 -20.78 6.08
CA ALA A 199 8.68 -22.08 6.04
C ALA A 199 10.20 -22.00 6.32
N TRP A 200 10.74 -20.82 6.65
CA TRP A 200 12.14 -20.68 7.05
C TRP A 200 12.35 -21.21 8.48
N PRO A 201 13.21 -22.23 8.68
CA PRO A 201 13.56 -22.71 10.01
C PRO A 201 14.51 -21.73 10.69
N ALA A 202 14.49 -21.69 12.03
CA ALA A 202 15.51 -20.99 12.79
C ALA A 202 16.85 -21.73 12.64
N ARG A 203 17.91 -20.98 12.35
CA ARG A 203 19.28 -21.51 12.23
C ARG A 203 20.26 -20.75 13.12
N GLY A 204 21.45 -21.32 13.31
CA GLY A 204 22.53 -20.78 14.14
C GLY A 204 22.60 -21.41 15.54
N ASP A 205 23.79 -21.30 16.12
CA ASP A 205 24.18 -21.90 17.40
C ASP A 205 23.40 -21.36 18.61
N LEU A 206 22.91 -20.12 18.55
CA LEU A 206 22.12 -19.48 19.60
C LEU A 206 20.60 -19.64 19.41
N ALA A 207 20.14 -20.35 18.38
CA ALA A 207 18.70 -20.54 18.11
C ALA A 207 17.95 -21.26 19.23
N ARG A 208 18.66 -22.10 20.00
CA ARG A 208 18.11 -22.83 21.16
C ARG A 208 18.38 -22.14 22.49
N ASP A 209 19.20 -21.09 22.51
CA ASP A 209 19.44 -20.30 23.72
C ASP A 209 18.19 -19.49 24.07
N ARG A 210 17.46 -19.97 25.08
CA ARG A 210 16.21 -19.35 25.53
C ARG A 210 16.45 -17.99 26.16
N ALA A 211 17.59 -17.74 26.80
CA ALA A 211 17.88 -16.45 27.41
C ALA A 211 18.11 -15.40 26.31
N PHE A 212 18.94 -15.74 25.31
CA PHE A 212 19.22 -14.85 24.18
C PHE A 212 17.97 -14.57 23.34
N THR A 213 17.21 -15.61 22.98
CA THR A 213 16.00 -15.47 22.16
C THR A 213 14.88 -14.73 22.89
N ARG A 214 14.70 -14.92 24.20
CA ARG A 214 13.78 -14.10 25.02
C ARG A 214 14.21 -12.64 25.10
N GLY A 215 15.50 -12.37 25.24
CA GLY A 215 16.04 -11.00 25.19
C GLY A 215 15.76 -10.31 23.85
N ALA A 216 15.94 -11.03 22.74
CA ALA A 216 15.62 -10.52 21.41
C ALA A 216 14.11 -10.22 21.23
N ALA A 217 13.25 -11.11 21.72
CA ALA A 217 11.80 -10.93 21.66
C ALA A 217 11.33 -9.74 22.51
N ALA A 218 11.84 -9.62 23.74
CA ALA A 218 11.55 -8.53 24.65
C ALA A 218 11.99 -7.18 24.05
N ALA A 219 13.20 -7.12 23.48
CA ALA A 219 13.69 -5.92 22.80
C ALA A 219 12.75 -5.46 21.67
N TRP A 220 12.21 -6.40 20.88
CA TRP A 220 11.28 -6.05 19.80
C TRP A 220 9.88 -5.68 20.29
N ALA A 221 9.40 -6.32 21.35
CA ALA A 221 8.15 -5.94 22.02
C ALA A 221 8.24 -4.54 22.65
N ALA A 222 9.42 -4.16 23.15
CA ALA A 222 9.67 -2.86 23.77
C ALA A 222 9.89 -1.73 22.73
N ALA A 223 10.16 -2.04 21.46
CA ALA A 223 10.44 -1.06 20.42
C ALA A 223 9.33 0.02 20.30
N PRO A 224 9.63 1.24 19.80
CA PRO A 224 8.66 2.32 19.64
C PRO A 224 7.42 1.89 18.85
N ALA A 225 6.26 2.50 19.11
CA ALA A 225 4.95 2.05 18.61
C ALA A 225 4.90 1.75 17.09
N GLY A 226 5.61 2.51 16.26
CA GLY A 226 5.67 2.29 14.80
C GLY A 226 6.52 1.07 14.36
N ARG A 227 7.42 0.59 15.22
CA ARG A 227 8.36 -0.52 14.95
C ARG A 227 8.13 -1.75 15.87
N ARG A 228 7.27 -1.60 16.87
CA ARG A 228 6.88 -2.64 17.82
C ARG A 228 6.29 -3.87 17.12
N ALA A 229 6.70 -5.05 17.57
CA ALA A 229 6.04 -6.30 17.25
C ALA A 229 5.10 -6.73 18.38
N THR A 230 3.97 -7.34 18.02
CA THR A 230 2.98 -7.85 18.98
C THR A 230 2.49 -9.24 18.57
N GLY A 231 2.05 -10.06 19.54
CA GLY A 231 1.54 -11.40 19.26
C GLY A 231 2.67 -12.38 18.94
N THR A 232 2.77 -12.82 17.68
CA THR A 232 3.74 -13.84 17.25
C THR A 232 4.75 -13.29 16.26
N ALA A 233 6.03 -13.60 16.46
CA ALA A 233 7.11 -13.35 15.51
C ALA A 233 7.88 -14.63 15.22
N GLN A 234 8.42 -14.75 14.02
CA GLN A 234 9.21 -15.89 13.59
C GLN A 234 10.69 -15.64 13.86
N LEU A 235 11.38 -16.61 14.46
CA LEU A 235 12.84 -16.63 14.54
C LEU A 235 13.40 -17.24 13.26
N LEU A 236 14.21 -16.46 12.52
CA LEU A 236 14.87 -16.88 11.29
C LEU A 236 16.33 -17.33 11.54
N TYR A 237 17.02 -16.63 12.44
CA TYR A 237 18.40 -16.93 12.79
C TYR A 237 18.72 -16.44 14.20
N ALA A 238 19.53 -17.18 14.94
CA ALA A 238 20.23 -16.66 16.11
C ALA A 238 21.58 -17.37 16.24
N GLY A 239 22.66 -16.61 16.20
CA GLY A 239 24.00 -17.16 16.28
C GLY A 239 25.10 -16.11 16.29
N ASN A 240 26.34 -16.59 16.32
CA ASN A 240 27.52 -15.72 16.32
C ASN A 240 27.98 -15.39 14.89
N VAL A 241 27.87 -14.12 14.49
CA VAL A 241 28.26 -13.65 13.15
C VAL A 241 29.43 -12.68 13.30
N GLY A 242 30.61 -13.08 12.83
CA GLY A 242 31.81 -12.24 12.94
C GLY A 242 32.17 -11.85 14.39
N GLY A 243 31.97 -12.78 15.34
CA GLY A 243 32.21 -12.55 16.77
C GLY A 243 31.08 -11.83 17.51
N THR A 244 29.99 -11.46 16.83
CA THR A 244 28.84 -10.79 17.45
C THR A 244 27.64 -11.71 17.52
N ALA A 245 27.10 -11.92 18.72
CA ALA A 245 25.83 -12.62 18.90
C ALA A 245 24.67 -11.80 18.32
N LEU A 246 23.96 -12.39 17.36
CA LEU A 246 22.93 -11.72 16.58
C LEU A 246 21.71 -12.62 16.41
N ALA A 247 20.51 -12.05 16.51
CA ALA A 247 19.26 -12.71 16.14
C ALA A 247 18.53 -11.94 15.03
N VAL A 248 17.89 -12.68 14.12
CA VAL A 248 17.01 -12.17 13.08
C VAL A 248 15.61 -12.69 13.34
N LEU A 249 14.69 -11.77 13.60
CA LEU A 249 13.27 -12.03 13.83
C LEU A 249 12.44 -11.43 12.69
N ARG A 250 11.27 -12.01 12.41
CA ARG A 250 10.37 -11.54 11.35
C ARG A 250 8.91 -11.50 11.80
N GLN A 251 8.20 -10.46 11.40
CA GLN A 251 6.76 -10.32 11.59
C GLN A 251 6.18 -9.57 10.40
N GLY A 252 5.42 -10.27 9.55
CA GLY A 252 4.95 -9.70 8.29
C GLY A 252 6.12 -9.33 7.38
N GLY A 253 6.14 -8.10 6.84
CA GLY A 253 7.19 -7.63 5.94
C GLY A 253 8.42 -7.05 6.64
N ARG A 254 8.41 -7.04 7.98
CA ARG A 254 9.45 -6.44 8.81
C ARG A 254 10.41 -7.49 9.32
N VAL A 255 11.69 -7.14 9.32
CA VAL A 255 12.77 -7.91 9.91
C VAL A 255 13.41 -7.08 11.01
N ALA A 256 13.63 -7.73 12.15
CA ALA A 256 14.31 -7.18 13.30
C ALA A 256 15.65 -7.88 13.49
N ARG A 257 16.74 -7.11 13.49
CA ARG A 257 18.09 -7.56 13.76
C ARG A 257 18.48 -7.13 15.16
N TYR A 258 18.55 -8.11 16.06
CA TYR A 258 18.90 -7.91 17.45
C TYR A 258 20.37 -8.26 17.69
N THR A 259 21.05 -7.41 18.44
CA THR A 259 22.34 -7.68 19.07
C THR A 259 22.25 -7.26 20.53
N ARG A 260 23.23 -7.65 21.36
CA ARG A 260 23.29 -7.14 22.74
C ARG A 260 23.38 -5.61 22.83
N GLY A 261 23.89 -4.95 21.80
CA GLY A 261 24.01 -3.49 21.72
C GLY A 261 22.76 -2.77 21.24
N GLY A 262 21.72 -3.48 20.77
CA GLY A 262 20.48 -2.85 20.31
C GLY A 262 19.70 -3.64 19.27
N LEU A 263 18.55 -3.07 18.90
CA LEU A 263 17.60 -3.62 17.94
C LEU A 263 17.45 -2.69 16.74
N ASP A 264 17.61 -3.24 15.55
CA ASP A 264 17.39 -2.56 14.27
C ASP A 264 16.19 -3.18 13.57
N VAL A 265 15.16 -2.40 13.27
CA VAL A 265 13.92 -2.88 12.64
C VAL A 265 13.76 -2.18 11.29
N VAL A 266 13.69 -3.01 10.26
CA VAL A 266 13.65 -2.58 8.86
C VAL A 266 12.51 -3.27 8.13
N ASP A 267 11.92 -2.58 7.16
CA ASP A 267 11.11 -3.26 6.16
C ASP A 267 12.04 -4.06 5.26
N ALA A 268 11.73 -5.33 5.01
CA ALA A 268 12.58 -6.23 4.23
C ALA A 268 11.80 -6.99 3.16
N GLY A 269 10.50 -6.73 3.03
CA GLY A 269 9.63 -7.34 2.03
C GLY A 269 9.23 -8.77 2.31
N GLN A 270 8.55 -9.36 1.32
CA GLN A 270 8.03 -10.74 1.35
C GLN A 270 8.73 -11.68 0.36
N ASP A 271 9.82 -11.24 -0.27
CA ASP A 271 10.59 -12.11 -1.16
C ASP A 271 11.09 -13.31 -0.36
N THR A 272 10.68 -14.50 -0.78
CA THR A 272 10.92 -15.74 -0.07
C THR A 272 12.35 -16.23 -0.21
N SER A 273 13.06 -15.79 -1.26
CA SER A 273 14.40 -16.27 -1.64
C SER A 273 15.45 -15.16 -1.72
N ALA A 274 15.13 -13.94 -1.28
CA ALA A 274 16.09 -12.85 -1.14
C ALA A 274 16.91 -13.01 0.16
N PRO A 275 18.24 -13.14 0.10
CA PRO A 275 19.06 -13.29 1.30
C PRO A 275 19.01 -12.08 2.23
N ILE A 276 19.05 -12.36 3.53
CA ILE A 276 19.01 -11.33 4.58
C ILE A 276 20.43 -10.95 4.97
N ALA A 277 20.75 -9.66 4.95
CA ALA A 277 22.05 -9.17 5.39
C ALA A 277 22.18 -9.32 6.92
N LEU A 278 23.23 -10.01 7.38
CA LEU A 278 23.54 -10.15 8.81
C LEU A 278 24.60 -9.14 9.28
N GLY A 279 25.31 -8.52 8.34
CA GLY A 279 26.45 -7.63 8.59
C GLY A 279 27.80 -8.30 8.26
N GLY A 280 28.84 -7.48 8.11
CA GLY A 280 30.20 -7.96 7.81
C GLY A 280 30.33 -8.77 6.50
N GLY A 281 29.47 -8.50 5.51
CA GLY A 281 29.43 -9.21 4.23
C GLY A 281 28.80 -10.60 4.27
N ARG A 282 28.07 -10.95 5.35
CA ARG A 282 27.43 -12.27 5.49
C ARG A 282 25.93 -12.19 5.28
N TYR A 283 25.38 -13.21 4.62
CA TYR A 283 23.98 -13.27 4.24
C TYR A 283 23.34 -14.59 4.64
N LEU A 284 22.13 -14.52 5.18
CA LEU A 284 21.30 -15.69 5.47
C LEU A 284 20.50 -16.06 4.22
N LEU A 285 20.75 -17.25 3.67
CA LEU A 285 20.11 -17.76 2.45
C LEU A 285 18.76 -18.43 2.74
N ALA A 286 17.92 -18.56 1.73
CA ALA A 286 16.73 -19.41 1.85
C ALA A 286 17.16 -20.89 1.92
N PRO A 287 16.44 -21.73 2.67
CA PRO A 287 16.86 -23.12 2.86
C PRO A 287 16.74 -23.99 1.59
N TRP A 288 16.00 -23.52 0.58
CA TRP A 288 15.85 -24.17 -0.72
C TRP A 288 16.71 -23.54 -1.83
N ASP A 289 17.51 -22.52 -1.50
CA ASP A 289 18.42 -21.93 -2.49
C ASP A 289 19.47 -22.96 -2.92
N ALA A 290 19.90 -22.86 -4.18
CA ALA A 290 21.08 -23.59 -4.63
C ALA A 290 22.32 -23.16 -3.83
N ARG A 291 23.37 -23.99 -3.84
CA ARG A 291 24.65 -23.63 -3.21
C ARG A 291 25.17 -22.33 -3.84
N PRO A 292 25.59 -21.34 -3.03
CA PRO A 292 26.10 -20.10 -3.57
C PRO A 292 27.50 -20.30 -4.16
N GLU A 293 27.81 -19.50 -5.18
CA GLU A 293 29.12 -19.46 -5.83
C GLU A 293 29.69 -18.04 -5.77
N THR A 294 31.01 -17.91 -5.65
CA THR A 294 31.70 -16.63 -5.83
C THR A 294 31.48 -16.11 -7.25
N LEU A 295 31.78 -14.83 -7.49
CA LEU A 295 31.70 -14.26 -8.85
C LEU A 295 32.69 -14.89 -9.85
N ALA A 296 33.71 -15.60 -9.35
CA ALA A 296 34.63 -16.41 -10.13
C ALA A 296 34.09 -17.81 -10.48
N GLY A 297 33.04 -18.27 -9.79
CA GLY A 297 32.42 -19.58 -9.99
C GLY A 297 32.80 -20.64 -8.95
N ASP A 298 33.64 -20.30 -7.97
CA ASP A 298 34.00 -21.22 -6.90
C ASP A 298 32.87 -21.38 -5.89
N ALA A 299 32.81 -22.51 -5.19
CA ALA A 299 31.85 -22.68 -4.11
C ALA A 299 32.07 -21.64 -2.99
N LEU A 300 31.03 -20.88 -2.65
CA LEU A 300 31.05 -19.99 -1.49
C LEU A 300 30.64 -20.80 -0.27
N ALA A 301 31.51 -20.85 0.75
CA ALA A 301 31.24 -21.63 1.96
C ALA A 301 29.96 -21.13 2.66
N VAL A 302 29.17 -22.07 3.21
CA VAL A 302 27.95 -21.79 3.96
C VAL A 302 27.94 -22.61 5.24
N THR A 303 27.66 -21.95 6.36
CA THR A 303 27.50 -22.58 7.68
C THR A 303 26.18 -22.13 8.27
N ASP A 304 25.32 -23.08 8.67
CA ASP A 304 23.96 -22.79 9.19
C ASP A 304 23.11 -21.88 8.28
N GLY A 305 23.27 -22.03 6.96
CA GLY A 305 22.60 -21.21 5.96
C GLY A 305 23.13 -19.77 5.84
N VAL A 306 24.24 -19.46 6.50
CA VAL A 306 24.94 -18.17 6.42
C VAL A 306 26.15 -18.30 5.52
N THR A 307 26.29 -17.40 4.55
CA THR A 307 27.46 -17.37 3.67
C THR A 307 28.73 -16.96 4.43
N ALA A 308 29.88 -17.43 3.97
CA ALA A 308 31.14 -16.77 4.21
C ALA A 308 31.07 -15.30 3.72
N PRO A 309 31.95 -14.40 4.22
CA PRO A 309 31.95 -13.01 3.80
C PRO A 309 32.07 -12.86 2.28
N ALA A 310 31.07 -12.25 1.67
CA ALA A 310 31.08 -11.79 0.30
C ALA A 310 31.05 -10.25 0.31
N ARG A 311 31.99 -9.63 -0.41
CA ARG A 311 32.12 -8.18 -0.50
C ARG A 311 32.11 -7.78 -1.96
N ALA A 312 31.49 -6.65 -2.26
CA ALA A 312 31.59 -6.06 -3.58
C ALA A 312 33.03 -5.59 -3.82
N GLU A 313 33.50 -5.75 -5.06
CA GLU A 313 34.83 -5.33 -5.50
C GLU A 313 34.92 -3.81 -5.71
N SER A 314 33.79 -3.10 -5.69
CA SER A 314 33.75 -1.66 -5.90
C SER A 314 34.35 -0.88 -4.73
N GLY A 315 34.88 0.31 -5.03
CA GLY A 315 35.48 1.19 -4.02
C GLY A 315 34.51 1.73 -2.97
N CYS A 316 33.19 1.66 -3.21
CA CYS A 316 32.17 2.06 -2.25
C CYS A 316 31.59 0.86 -1.45
N GLY A 317 32.08 -0.36 -1.69
CA GLY A 317 31.59 -1.57 -1.03
C GLY A 317 30.18 -2.00 -1.46
N ARG A 318 29.68 -1.53 -2.62
CA ARG A 318 28.36 -1.88 -3.18
C ARG A 318 28.49 -2.49 -4.57
N GLY A 319 27.58 -3.37 -4.96
CA GLY A 319 27.63 -4.03 -6.26
C GLY A 319 27.48 -5.54 -6.16
N PRO A 320 27.91 -6.30 -7.18
CA PRO A 320 27.77 -7.75 -7.21
C PRO A 320 28.55 -8.41 -6.06
N LEU A 321 27.99 -9.49 -5.50
CA LEU A 321 28.57 -10.20 -4.35
C LEU A 321 28.87 -11.67 -4.68
N PHE A 322 27.84 -12.42 -5.10
CA PHE A 322 27.91 -13.86 -5.36
C PHE A 322 26.73 -14.30 -6.23
N HIS A 323 26.76 -15.56 -6.68
CA HIS A 323 25.70 -16.18 -7.46
C HIS A 323 24.91 -17.19 -6.63
N VAL A 324 23.62 -17.33 -6.94
CA VAL A 324 22.75 -18.40 -6.41
C VAL A 324 21.92 -18.94 -7.56
N GLY A 325 22.32 -20.12 -8.07
CA GLY A 325 21.75 -20.66 -9.30
C GLY A 325 21.98 -19.71 -10.49
N SER A 326 20.89 -19.33 -11.17
CA SER A 326 20.94 -18.39 -12.29
C SER A 326 20.97 -16.90 -11.88
N ARG A 327 20.87 -16.58 -10.59
CA ARG A 327 20.79 -15.19 -10.11
C ARG A 327 22.15 -14.68 -9.68
N THR A 328 22.40 -13.40 -9.89
CA THR A 328 23.51 -12.69 -9.24
C THR A 328 22.95 -11.80 -8.16
N LEU A 329 23.46 -11.94 -6.95
CA LEU A 329 23.05 -11.13 -5.81
C LEU A 329 24.07 -10.03 -5.57
N GLY A 330 23.54 -8.84 -5.25
CA GLY A 330 24.32 -7.63 -5.05
C GLY A 330 23.90 -6.87 -3.80
N ASP A 331 24.82 -6.03 -3.31
CA ASP A 331 24.54 -5.07 -2.26
C ASP A 331 24.29 -3.69 -2.85
N LEU A 332 23.08 -3.15 -2.63
CA LEU A 332 22.72 -1.77 -2.95
C LEU A 332 22.48 -0.92 -1.67
N GLY A 333 22.95 -1.39 -0.52
CA GLY A 333 22.79 -0.76 0.80
C GLY A 333 21.39 -0.96 1.39
N GLY A 334 20.79 -2.14 1.18
CA GLY A 334 19.48 -2.52 1.72
C GLY A 334 19.57 -3.70 2.68
N PRO A 335 18.48 -4.03 3.41
CA PRO A 335 18.47 -5.13 4.39
C PRO A 335 18.43 -6.52 3.75
N ARG A 336 18.20 -6.59 2.43
CA ARG A 336 18.23 -7.79 1.61
C ARG A 336 19.26 -7.60 0.51
N ALA A 337 19.91 -8.69 0.11
CA ALA A 337 20.66 -8.69 -1.13
C ALA A 337 19.67 -8.56 -2.32
N THR A 338 20.04 -7.73 -3.29
CA THR A 338 19.23 -7.44 -4.47
C THR A 338 19.63 -8.34 -5.63
N VAL A 339 18.67 -8.88 -6.38
CA VAL A 339 18.97 -9.57 -7.64
C VAL A 339 19.40 -8.53 -8.68
N LEU A 340 20.63 -8.66 -9.18
CA LEU A 340 21.18 -7.76 -10.19
C LEU A 340 21.05 -8.36 -11.59
N GLY A 341 20.48 -7.59 -12.50
CA GLY A 341 20.42 -7.88 -13.92
C GLY A 341 21.15 -6.83 -14.75
N TYR A 342 21.62 -7.23 -15.92
CA TYR A 342 22.26 -6.32 -16.88
C TYR A 342 21.85 -6.70 -18.29
N HIS A 343 21.41 -5.70 -19.07
CA HIS A 343 21.27 -5.83 -20.51
C HIS A 343 22.34 -4.99 -21.21
N SER A 344 23.03 -5.60 -22.16
CA SER A 344 23.89 -4.84 -23.07
C SER A 344 23.03 -3.92 -23.96
N PRO A 345 23.56 -2.81 -24.50
CA PRO A 345 22.83 -1.94 -25.43
C PRO A 345 22.37 -2.64 -26.71
N ALA A 346 23.04 -3.73 -27.07
CA ALA A 346 22.70 -4.55 -28.23
C ALA A 346 21.54 -5.51 -27.94
N TYR A 347 21.15 -5.64 -26.67
CA TYR A 347 20.05 -6.49 -26.26
C TYR A 347 18.75 -6.00 -26.89
N ARG A 348 18.11 -6.90 -27.65
CA ARG A 348 16.73 -6.75 -28.11
C ARG A 348 15.89 -7.77 -27.33
N PRO A 349 14.82 -7.34 -26.66
CA PRO A 349 14.01 -8.24 -25.86
C PRO A 349 13.19 -9.15 -26.78
N ASP A 350 13.37 -10.47 -26.66
CA ASP A 350 12.56 -11.48 -27.35
C ASP A 350 11.53 -12.13 -26.41
N GLY A 351 11.28 -11.57 -25.21
CA GLY A 351 10.38 -12.17 -24.23
C GLY A 351 10.26 -11.43 -22.89
N LYS A 352 9.88 -12.16 -21.83
CA LYS A 352 9.88 -11.63 -20.45
C LYS A 352 11.34 -11.51 -19.97
N ASP A 353 11.76 -10.28 -19.65
CA ASP A 353 13.08 -10.00 -19.11
C ASP A 353 13.18 -10.45 -17.64
N GLU A 354 13.80 -11.60 -17.41
CA GLU A 354 14.22 -12.04 -16.08
C GLU A 354 15.73 -11.77 -15.90
N PRO A 355 16.19 -11.30 -14.72
CA PRO A 355 17.61 -11.12 -14.45
C PRO A 355 18.38 -12.44 -14.58
N ALA A 356 19.23 -12.51 -15.60
CA ALA A 356 20.18 -13.59 -15.77
C ALA A 356 21.46 -13.37 -14.95
N ARG A 357 22.25 -14.45 -14.81
CA ARG A 357 23.56 -14.42 -14.15
C ARG A 357 24.47 -13.40 -14.85
N LEU A 358 25.08 -12.51 -14.08
CA LEU A 358 25.97 -11.49 -14.61
C LEU A 358 27.29 -12.11 -15.07
N GLY A 359 27.58 -11.96 -16.37
CA GLY A 359 28.92 -12.15 -16.91
C GLY A 359 29.88 -11.02 -16.50
N ARG A 360 31.15 -11.13 -16.88
CA ARG A 360 32.22 -10.16 -16.53
C ARG A 360 31.82 -8.70 -16.79
N GLY A 361 31.35 -8.39 -18.00
CA GLY A 361 30.98 -7.02 -18.38
C GLY A 361 29.82 -6.45 -17.53
N GLY A 362 28.81 -7.27 -17.22
CA GLY A 362 27.72 -6.85 -16.34
C GLY A 362 28.18 -6.60 -14.90
N ARG A 363 29.16 -7.38 -14.41
CA ARG A 363 29.74 -7.17 -13.08
C ARG A 363 30.56 -5.88 -13.01
N GLU A 364 31.44 -5.66 -13.99
CA GLU A 364 32.23 -4.41 -14.10
C GLU A 364 31.32 -3.18 -14.20
N PHE A 365 30.24 -3.28 -14.96
CA PHE A 365 29.23 -2.24 -15.07
C PHE A 365 28.56 -1.93 -13.72
N TRP A 366 28.10 -2.96 -13.01
CA TRP A 366 27.50 -2.78 -11.68
C TRP A 366 28.50 -2.30 -10.61
N ASN A 367 29.77 -2.68 -10.69
CA ASN A 367 30.82 -2.18 -9.78
C ASN A 367 30.97 -0.66 -9.87
N ARG A 368 30.82 -0.08 -11.08
CA ARG A 368 30.79 1.38 -11.26
C ARG A 368 29.44 1.97 -10.86
N LEU A 369 28.36 1.40 -11.38
CA LEU A 369 27.00 1.91 -11.23
C LEU A 369 26.54 1.93 -9.77
N ALA A 370 26.83 0.89 -8.98
CA ALA A 370 26.38 0.80 -7.59
C ALA A 370 26.96 1.88 -6.67
N CYS A 371 28.06 2.52 -7.08
CA CYS A 371 28.65 3.67 -6.38
C CYS A 371 28.06 5.01 -6.80
N ALA A 372 27.34 5.06 -7.92
CA ALA A 372 26.65 6.26 -8.35
C ALA A 372 25.50 6.59 -7.39
N PRO A 373 25.10 7.87 -7.29
CA PRO A 373 23.93 8.26 -6.52
C PRO A 373 22.67 7.66 -7.15
N HIS A 374 22.24 6.52 -6.60
CA HIS A 374 20.99 5.87 -6.97
C HIS A 374 20.06 5.93 -5.77
N ARG A 375 18.97 6.69 -5.91
CA ARG A 375 17.65 6.33 -5.39
C ARG A 375 16.66 7.47 -5.64
N PRO A 376 15.70 7.31 -6.56
CA PRO A 376 14.57 8.25 -6.68
C PRO A 376 13.71 8.33 -5.40
N ASP A 377 13.69 7.27 -4.57
CA ASP A 377 12.75 7.12 -3.44
C ASP A 377 13.41 7.03 -2.04
N GLY A 378 14.70 7.39 -1.90
CA GLY A 378 15.41 7.36 -0.62
C GLY A 378 15.95 5.97 -0.19
N PRO A 379 16.74 5.91 0.91
CA PRO A 379 17.49 4.71 1.32
C PRO A 379 16.63 3.58 1.93
N ASP A 380 15.42 3.89 2.38
CA ASP A 380 14.65 3.00 3.27
C ASP A 380 13.75 2.01 2.54
N ARG A 381 13.62 2.12 1.21
CA ARG A 381 12.75 1.23 0.42
C ARG A 381 13.52 0.01 -0.07
N PRO A 382 13.16 -1.22 0.35
CA PRO A 382 13.93 -2.42 0.01
C PRO A 382 13.81 -2.75 -1.47
N VAL A 383 14.96 -2.84 -2.14
CA VAL A 383 15.05 -3.23 -3.55
C VAL A 383 15.26 -4.73 -3.63
N THR A 384 14.32 -5.44 -4.25
CA THR A 384 14.40 -6.89 -4.46
C THR A 384 15.15 -7.23 -5.74
N GLU A 385 14.97 -6.40 -6.77
CA GLU A 385 15.61 -6.57 -8.07
C GLU A 385 16.05 -5.22 -8.64
N ALA A 386 17.21 -5.21 -9.29
CA ALA A 386 17.70 -4.06 -10.02
C ALA A 386 18.23 -4.51 -11.38
N MET A 387 17.66 -3.94 -12.44
CA MET A 387 18.05 -4.18 -13.83
C MET A 387 18.62 -2.90 -14.42
N ALA A 388 19.80 -2.97 -15.04
CA ALA A 388 20.44 -1.79 -15.62
C ALA A 388 20.93 -2.02 -17.05
N TRP A 389 20.88 -0.96 -17.84
CA TRP A 389 21.39 -0.94 -19.22
C TRP A 389 21.79 0.47 -19.62
N ASN A 390 22.86 0.60 -20.40
CA ASN A 390 23.21 1.85 -21.03
C ASN A 390 22.39 2.07 -22.29
N PHE A 391 21.78 3.25 -22.41
CA PHE A 391 21.04 3.64 -23.62
C PHE A 391 21.86 4.58 -24.51
N TRP A 392 22.93 5.16 -23.98
CA TRP A 392 23.89 5.96 -24.72
C TRP A 392 25.30 5.79 -24.15
N SER A 393 26.30 5.78 -25.03
CA SER A 393 27.73 5.75 -24.69
C SER A 393 28.48 6.61 -25.70
N GLY A 394 29.43 7.40 -25.24
CA GLY A 394 30.23 8.24 -26.13
C GLY A 394 31.10 9.26 -25.41
N GLY A 395 31.80 10.09 -26.20
CA GLY A 395 32.60 11.20 -25.67
C GLY A 395 31.74 12.41 -25.36
N LEU A 396 31.89 12.97 -24.16
CA LEU A 396 31.35 14.27 -23.80
C LEU A 396 32.08 15.39 -24.57
N PRO A 397 31.37 16.46 -24.97
CA PRO A 397 31.97 17.54 -25.73
C PRO A 397 33.05 18.26 -24.92
N ARG A 398 33.89 19.05 -25.60
CA ARG A 398 34.88 19.95 -24.95
C ARG A 398 35.86 19.22 -24.01
N GLY A 399 36.30 18.03 -24.40
CA GLY A 399 37.29 17.25 -23.63
C GLY A 399 36.73 16.62 -22.37
N GLY A 400 35.40 16.44 -22.26
CA GLY A 400 34.76 15.85 -21.08
C GLY A 400 34.98 14.35 -20.86
N GLY A 401 35.75 13.70 -21.74
CA GLY A 401 36.05 12.27 -21.66
C GLY A 401 34.89 11.36 -22.06
N SER A 402 35.05 10.06 -21.83
CA SER A 402 34.00 9.06 -22.10
C SER A 402 32.91 9.08 -21.02
N ALA A 403 31.67 8.85 -21.44
CA ALA A 403 30.54 8.77 -20.55
C ALA A 403 29.47 7.79 -21.07
N ASP A 404 28.69 7.27 -20.13
CA ASP A 404 27.56 6.39 -20.36
C ASP A 404 26.31 6.98 -19.73
N TRP A 405 25.20 6.96 -20.46
CA TRP A 405 23.89 7.25 -19.89
C TRP A 405 23.16 5.94 -19.66
N VAL A 406 22.88 5.68 -18.39
CA VAL A 406 22.37 4.41 -17.88
C VAL A 406 20.94 4.60 -17.41
N CYS A 407 20.07 3.66 -17.78
CA CYS A 407 18.77 3.50 -17.17
C CYS A 407 18.85 2.34 -16.17
N THR A 408 18.38 2.57 -14.95
CA THR A 408 18.29 1.56 -13.91
C THR A 408 16.84 1.43 -13.48
N ARG A 409 16.28 0.24 -13.67
CA ARG A 409 14.96 -0.15 -13.17
C ARG A 409 15.14 -0.86 -11.83
N LEU A 410 14.41 -0.41 -10.82
CA LEU A 410 14.35 -0.99 -9.50
C LEU A 410 12.96 -1.58 -9.29
N THR A 411 12.90 -2.79 -8.78
CA THR A 411 11.68 -3.41 -8.25
C THR A 411 11.80 -3.44 -6.73
N PHE A 412 10.75 -2.98 -6.07
CA PHE A 412 10.71 -2.92 -4.61
C PHE A 412 9.92 -4.09 -4.02
N ALA A 413 10.14 -4.32 -2.74
CA ALA A 413 9.48 -5.35 -1.95
C ALA A 413 7.94 -5.34 -1.97
N ASP A 414 7.32 -4.19 -2.22
CA ASP A 414 5.86 -4.04 -2.35
C ASP A 414 5.35 -4.26 -3.78
N GLY A 415 6.24 -4.63 -4.71
CA GLY A 415 5.95 -4.89 -6.11
C GLY A 415 5.93 -3.63 -6.99
N ALA A 416 6.06 -2.42 -6.43
CA ALA A 416 6.17 -1.25 -7.27
C ALA A 416 7.54 -1.20 -7.96
N GLY A 417 7.60 -0.53 -9.11
CA GLY A 417 8.84 -0.28 -9.84
C GLY A 417 9.13 1.20 -9.98
N ALA A 418 10.41 1.56 -10.00
CA ALA A 418 10.88 2.87 -10.40
C ALA A 418 12.01 2.73 -11.41
N ALA A 419 12.17 3.69 -12.30
CA ALA A 419 13.28 3.72 -13.24
C ALA A 419 13.93 5.10 -13.23
N ALA A 420 15.26 5.13 -13.10
CA ALA A 420 16.04 6.34 -13.02
C ALA A 420 17.20 6.32 -14.01
N ALA A 421 17.51 7.48 -14.57
CA ALA A 421 18.64 7.69 -15.42
C ALA A 421 19.84 8.23 -14.63
N THR A 422 21.04 7.81 -15.01
CA THR A 422 22.30 8.26 -14.42
C THR A 422 23.32 8.46 -15.52
N LEU A 423 24.02 9.59 -15.47
CA LEU A 423 25.21 9.86 -16.26
C LEU A 423 26.42 9.32 -15.50
N LEU A 424 27.04 8.27 -16.02
CA LEU A 424 28.33 7.77 -15.56
C LEU A 424 29.44 8.46 -16.35
N ALA A 425 30.26 9.27 -15.69
CA ALA A 425 31.33 10.05 -16.31
C ALA A 425 32.53 10.13 -15.35
N ALA A 426 33.40 11.14 -15.48
CA ALA A 426 34.41 11.42 -14.46
C ALA A 426 33.77 11.77 -13.10
N LYS A 427 32.55 12.33 -13.13
CA LYS A 427 31.72 12.56 -11.95
C LYS A 427 30.31 12.07 -12.25
N ASP A 428 29.92 10.99 -11.58
CA ASP A 428 28.62 10.37 -11.78
C ASP A 428 27.49 11.26 -11.23
N ARG A 429 26.36 11.26 -11.93
CA ARG A 429 25.23 12.13 -11.58
C ARG A 429 23.90 11.47 -11.90
N ALA A 430 22.96 11.54 -10.98
CA ALA A 430 21.56 11.20 -11.24
C ALA A 430 20.92 12.27 -12.14
N THR A 431 20.20 11.85 -13.17
CA THR A 431 19.69 12.74 -14.23
C THR A 431 18.16 12.70 -14.35
N GLY A 432 17.49 12.09 -13.38
CA GLY A 432 16.03 12.07 -13.26
C GLY A 432 15.41 10.70 -13.56
N PRO A 433 14.09 10.63 -13.79
CA PRO A 433 13.41 9.40 -14.15
C PRO A 433 13.86 8.90 -15.53
N CYS A 434 13.65 7.62 -15.79
CA CYS A 434 13.93 7.00 -17.08
C CYS A 434 12.70 6.23 -17.57
N ASP A 435 12.25 6.51 -18.81
CA ASP A 435 11.32 5.62 -19.52
C ASP A 435 12.14 4.51 -20.16
N ALA A 436 11.92 3.27 -19.72
CA ALA A 436 12.67 2.13 -20.24
C ALA A 436 12.43 1.85 -21.74
N ARG A 437 11.26 2.21 -22.27
CA ARG A 437 10.90 1.98 -23.69
C ARG A 437 11.44 3.08 -24.59
N ARG A 438 11.46 4.32 -24.09
CA ARG A 438 11.94 5.48 -24.83
C ARG A 438 12.94 6.28 -23.98
N PRO A 439 14.11 5.70 -23.66
CA PRO A 439 15.00 6.30 -22.69
C PRO A 439 15.58 7.59 -23.24
N VAL A 440 15.32 8.68 -22.52
CA VAL A 440 15.87 10.01 -22.76
C VAL A 440 16.10 10.68 -21.41
N SER A 441 17.26 11.28 -21.24
CA SER A 441 17.58 12.00 -20.01
C SER A 441 18.67 13.02 -20.25
N GLY A 442 18.70 14.06 -19.42
CA GLY A 442 19.58 15.19 -19.58
C GLY A 442 19.89 15.89 -18.27
N THR A 443 20.98 16.66 -18.27
CA THR A 443 21.43 17.40 -17.10
C THR A 443 22.31 18.59 -17.49
N TRP A 444 22.38 19.57 -16.59
CA TRP A 444 23.39 20.62 -16.66
C TRP A 444 24.75 20.04 -16.24
N TRP A 445 25.70 20.09 -17.16
CA TRP A 445 27.05 19.58 -16.99
C TRP A 445 28.09 20.70 -17.16
N LYS A 446 29.14 20.66 -16.33
CA LYS A 446 30.23 21.62 -16.37
C LYS A 446 31.41 21.01 -17.14
N ALA A 447 31.79 21.66 -18.24
CA ALA A 447 32.95 21.25 -19.03
C ALA A 447 34.25 21.47 -18.24
N PRO A 448 35.36 20.80 -18.61
CA PRO A 448 36.69 21.05 -18.03
C PRO A 448 37.10 22.53 -18.08
N SER A 449 36.67 23.25 -19.12
CA SER A 449 36.88 24.70 -19.25
C SER A 449 36.09 25.56 -18.26
N GLY A 450 35.26 24.95 -17.41
CA GLY A 450 34.43 25.60 -16.41
C GLY A 450 33.08 26.10 -16.92
N ARG A 451 32.82 26.04 -18.24
CA ARG A 451 31.57 26.47 -18.86
C ARG A 451 30.46 25.44 -18.70
N TRP A 452 29.24 25.92 -18.48
CA TRP A 452 28.06 25.05 -18.36
C TRP A 452 27.40 24.78 -19.72
N TYR A 453 26.99 23.53 -19.89
CA TYR A 453 26.24 23.05 -21.04
C TYR A 453 25.08 22.20 -20.55
N TYR A 454 23.97 22.24 -21.28
CA TYR A 454 22.92 21.24 -21.13
C TYR A 454 23.24 20.08 -22.04
N LEU A 455 23.36 18.88 -21.46
CA LEU A 455 23.57 17.64 -22.20
C LEU A 455 22.33 16.78 -22.07
N ALA A 456 21.89 16.18 -23.17
CA ALA A 456 20.84 15.18 -23.16
C ALA A 456 21.16 14.06 -24.14
N ALA A 457 20.86 12.82 -23.75
CA ALA A 457 21.05 11.65 -24.60
C ALA A 457 19.73 10.90 -24.76
N ALA A 458 19.55 10.25 -25.91
CA ALA A 458 18.42 9.35 -26.17
C ALA A 458 18.88 7.96 -26.62
N GLY A 459 18.04 6.96 -26.37
CA GLY A 459 18.25 5.57 -26.77
C GLY A 459 18.36 5.35 -28.29
N PRO A 460 18.74 4.14 -28.73
CA PRO A 460 18.83 3.82 -30.15
C PRO A 460 17.51 4.09 -30.88
N GLY A 461 17.58 4.66 -32.09
CA GLY A 461 16.40 5.01 -32.89
C GLY A 461 15.66 6.27 -32.42
N LEU A 462 16.16 6.98 -31.40
CA LEU A 462 15.55 8.20 -30.87
C LEU A 462 16.45 9.42 -31.02
N VAL A 463 15.83 10.58 -31.17
CA VAL A 463 16.50 11.89 -31.20
C VAL A 463 16.07 12.74 -30.00
N PRO A 464 17.00 13.20 -29.14
CA PRO A 464 16.66 14.07 -28.02
C PRO A 464 16.28 15.49 -28.49
N HIS A 465 15.27 16.07 -27.88
CA HIS A 465 14.82 17.44 -28.08
C HIS A 465 14.65 18.15 -26.74
N ALA A 466 15.22 19.35 -26.60
CA ALA A 466 15.21 20.10 -25.36
C ALA A 466 14.68 21.53 -25.62
N ASP A 467 13.63 21.89 -24.90
CA ASP A 467 13.03 23.22 -24.91
C ASP A 467 13.47 24.02 -23.67
N GLY A 468 13.62 25.34 -23.82
CA GLY A 468 14.19 26.20 -22.77
C GLY A 468 15.73 26.33 -22.78
N VAL A 469 16.39 25.77 -23.80
CA VAL A 469 17.83 25.92 -24.04
C VAL A 469 18.12 26.80 -25.27
N ARG A 470 19.37 27.24 -25.42
CA ARG A 470 19.87 28.07 -26.53
C ARG A 470 20.96 27.35 -27.31
N ARG A 471 20.97 27.49 -28.63
CA ARG A 471 22.01 26.91 -29.52
C ARG A 471 22.16 25.39 -29.31
N SER A 472 21.06 24.65 -29.45
CA SER A 472 21.08 23.20 -29.38
C SER A 472 21.69 22.59 -30.64
N THR A 473 22.51 21.58 -30.46
CA THR A 473 23.09 20.78 -31.54
C THR A 473 22.99 19.31 -31.16
N VAL A 474 22.60 18.46 -32.09
CA VAL A 474 22.51 17.01 -31.86
C VAL A 474 23.52 16.29 -32.72
N ARG A 475 24.36 15.46 -32.11
CA ARG A 475 25.32 14.58 -32.80
C ARG A 475 25.35 13.23 -32.11
N LYS A 476 25.29 12.13 -32.87
CA LYS A 476 25.33 10.75 -32.32
C LYS A 476 24.37 10.54 -31.13
N ARG A 477 23.12 11.02 -31.28
CA ARG A 477 22.06 10.97 -30.24
C ARG A 477 22.37 11.73 -28.94
N LEU A 478 23.40 12.58 -28.94
CA LEU A 478 23.72 13.51 -27.86
C LEU A 478 23.35 14.93 -28.28
N LEU A 479 22.43 15.54 -27.55
CA LEU A 479 22.13 16.96 -27.59
C LEU A 479 23.11 17.71 -26.69
N THR A 480 23.72 18.76 -27.23
CA THR A 480 24.50 19.76 -26.48
C THR A 480 23.89 21.13 -26.73
N ALA A 481 23.58 21.85 -25.66
CA ALA A 481 23.06 23.20 -25.73
C ALA A 481 23.69 24.12 -24.66
N THR A 482 23.48 25.42 -24.82
CA THR A 482 23.84 26.45 -23.84
C THR A 482 22.57 27.00 -23.19
N GLY A 483 22.67 27.68 -22.06
CA GLY A 483 21.52 28.36 -21.46
C GLY A 483 21.78 28.77 -20.03
N THR A 484 20.72 29.22 -19.35
CA THR A 484 20.79 29.59 -17.94
C THR A 484 20.77 28.31 -17.12
N ARG A 485 21.79 28.12 -16.30
CA ARG A 485 21.90 26.96 -15.40
C ARG A 485 20.66 26.88 -14.51
N ASP A 486 20.17 25.66 -14.28
CA ASP A 486 19.03 25.34 -13.41
C ASP A 486 17.69 25.95 -13.86
N ALA A 487 17.63 26.57 -15.05
CA ALA A 487 16.36 26.86 -15.69
C ALA A 487 15.63 25.54 -16.04
N PRO A 488 14.29 25.51 -15.94
CA PRO A 488 13.51 24.34 -16.34
C PRO A 488 13.73 24.05 -17.83
N VAL A 489 14.04 22.79 -18.12
CA VAL A 489 14.21 22.29 -19.49
C VAL A 489 13.21 21.16 -19.69
N GLU A 490 12.36 21.31 -20.71
CA GLU A 490 11.47 20.23 -21.13
C GLU A 490 12.23 19.35 -22.12
N LEU A 491 12.37 18.06 -21.78
CA LEU A 491 13.15 17.11 -22.54
C LEU A 491 12.24 16.01 -23.08
N THR A 492 12.28 15.81 -24.39
CA THR A 492 11.56 14.74 -25.09
C THR A 492 12.49 13.96 -26.01
N ALA A 493 12.08 12.75 -26.39
CA ALA A 493 12.69 12.00 -27.47
C ALA A 493 11.65 11.79 -28.57
N ARG A 494 12.07 11.89 -29.83
CA ARG A 494 11.26 11.56 -31.00
C ARG A 494 11.83 10.36 -31.70
#